data_AF-A0A943ZHC4-F1
#
_entry.id   AF-A0A943ZHC4-F1
#
_cell.length_a   1.000
_cell.length_b   1.000
_cell.length_c   1.000
_cell.angle_alpha   90.00
_cell.angle_beta   90.00
_cell.angle_gamma   90.00
#
_symmetry.space_group_name_H-M   'P 1'
#
loop_
_entity.id
_entity.type
_entity.pdbx_description
1 polymer ?
#
loop_
_entity_poly.entity_id
_entity_poly.type
_entity_poly.pdbx_seq_one_letter_code
_entity_poly.pdbx_strand_id
1 'polypeptide(L)'
;MKEDVKKYLGLKVRAIREAAGMTQEELAATCDVSWRTISNLERGTVVPDLVMIYKISQEFNISIDEMLDNKIADNKSLSRLEKENQIIEKIRKIDDNLLDYIDEQLRLLLKHFHR
;
A
#
# COMPACT_ATOMS: atom_id res chain seq x y z
N MET A 1 -9.63 -16.31 5.69
CA MET A 1 -8.78 -15.96 4.53
C MET A 1 -9.48 -15.08 3.50
N LYS A 2 -10.55 -15.51 2.82
CA LYS A 2 -11.21 -14.66 1.79
C LYS A 2 -11.95 -13.44 2.38
N GLU A 3 -12.59 -13.58 3.54
CA GLU A 3 -13.24 -12.46 4.25
C GLU A 3 -12.24 -11.37 4.67
N ASP A 4 -11.08 -11.79 5.16
CA ASP A 4 -10.06 -10.91 5.74
C ASP A 4 -9.46 -9.97 4.70
N VAL A 5 -9.26 -10.47 3.47
CA VAL A 5 -8.74 -9.69 2.34
C VAL A 5 -9.73 -8.60 1.90
N LYS A 6 -11.04 -8.90 1.86
CA LYS A 6 -12.05 -7.90 1.49
C LYS A 6 -12.10 -6.77 2.49
N LYS A 7 -12.09 -7.12 3.77
CA LYS A 7 -12.15 -6.16 4.87
C LYS A 7 -10.89 -5.30 4.92
N TYR A 8 -9.72 -5.91 4.72
CA TYR A 8 -8.45 -5.21 4.59
C TYR A 8 -8.49 -4.16 3.47
N LEU A 9 -8.88 -4.57 2.26
CA LEU A 9 -8.90 -3.68 1.10
C LEU A 9 -9.88 -2.53 1.31
N GLY A 10 -11.06 -2.81 1.85
CA GLY A 10 -12.03 -1.78 2.23
C GLY A 10 -11.48 -0.76 3.20
N LEU A 11 -10.78 -1.20 4.25
CA LEU A 11 -10.15 -0.32 5.23
C LEU A 11 -9.01 0.51 4.62
N LYS A 12 -8.21 -0.08 3.73
CA LYS A 12 -7.13 0.62 3.03
C LYS A 12 -7.68 1.73 2.14
N VAL A 13 -8.71 1.44 1.34
CA VAL A 13 -9.40 2.43 0.49
C VAL A 13 -9.96 3.58 1.34
N ARG A 14 -10.63 3.25 2.45
CA ARG A 14 -11.14 4.24 3.38
C ARG A 14 -10.04 5.16 3.92
N ALA A 15 -8.93 4.58 4.37
CA ALA A 15 -7.83 5.34 4.95
C ALA A 15 -7.20 6.32 3.95
N ILE A 16 -7.00 5.89 2.71
CA ILE A 16 -6.46 6.75 1.65
C ILE A 16 -7.44 7.87 1.30
N ARG A 17 -8.73 7.54 1.16
CA ARG A 17 -9.78 8.54 0.90
C ARG A 17 -9.83 9.60 1.99
N GLU A 18 -9.82 9.20 3.26
CA GLU A 18 -9.84 10.11 4.40
C GLU A 18 -8.58 10.97 4.47
N ALA A 19 -7.40 10.41 4.16
CA ALA A 19 -6.14 11.16 4.08
C ALA A 19 -6.14 12.22 2.96
N ALA A 20 -6.86 11.96 1.87
CA ALA A 20 -7.07 12.92 0.78
C ALA A 20 -8.18 13.94 1.06
N GLY A 21 -8.87 13.85 2.20
CA GLY A 21 -9.99 14.75 2.55
C GLY A 21 -11.25 14.54 1.71
N MET A 22 -11.38 13.41 1.01
CA MET A 22 -12.49 13.13 0.11
C MET A 22 -13.68 12.49 0.84
N THR A 23 -14.89 12.79 0.40
CA THR A 23 -16.14 12.12 0.76
C THR A 23 -16.33 10.81 0.00
N GLN A 24 -17.22 9.93 0.47
CA GLN A 24 -17.53 8.68 -0.24
C GLN A 24 -18.17 8.96 -1.61
N GLU A 25 -18.94 10.05 -1.72
CA GLU A 25 -19.56 10.54 -2.93
C GLU A 25 -18.52 11.00 -3.97
N GLU A 26 -17.50 11.73 -3.54
CA GLU A 26 -16.41 12.17 -4.43
C GLU A 26 -15.61 10.99 -4.98
N LEU A 27 -15.23 10.04 -4.12
CA LEU A 27 -14.54 8.82 -4.59
C LEU A 27 -15.44 7.97 -5.50
N ALA A 28 -16.74 7.93 -5.22
CA ALA A 28 -17.70 7.22 -6.06
C ALA A 28 -17.82 7.84 -7.46
N ALA A 29 -17.81 9.17 -7.54
CA ALA A 29 -17.78 9.89 -8.82
C ALA A 29 -16.51 9.56 -9.62
N THR A 30 -15.33 9.58 -9.00
CA THR A 30 -14.07 9.16 -9.65
C THR A 30 -14.16 7.72 -10.17
N CYS A 31 -14.75 6.82 -9.38
CA CYS A 31 -14.86 5.41 -9.73
C CYS A 31 -15.99 5.10 -10.73
N ASP A 32 -16.85 6.06 -11.06
CA ASP A 32 -18.10 5.88 -11.83
C ASP A 32 -19.04 4.82 -11.22
N VAL A 33 -19.26 4.93 -9.91
CA VAL A 33 -20.15 4.04 -9.15
C VAL A 33 -21.04 4.81 -8.19
N SER A 34 -22.00 4.12 -7.58
CA SER A 34 -22.81 4.73 -6.52
C SER A 34 -21.99 4.93 -5.24
N TRP A 35 -22.30 5.98 -4.47
CA TRP A 35 -21.72 6.16 -3.12
C TRP A 35 -21.93 4.93 -2.22
N ARG A 36 -23.04 4.20 -2.39
CA ARG A 36 -23.32 2.94 -1.66
C ARG A 36 -22.30 1.86 -2.00
N THR A 37 -21.78 1.83 -3.23
CA THR A 37 -20.74 0.90 -3.66
C THR A 37 -19.45 1.16 -2.91
N ILE A 38 -19.01 2.43 -2.83
CA ILE A 38 -17.85 2.84 -2.02
C ILE A 38 -18.10 2.53 -0.53
N SER A 39 -19.28 2.85 -0.01
CA SER A 39 -19.66 2.55 1.38
C SER A 39 -19.61 1.05 1.70
N ASN A 40 -20.06 0.20 0.79
CA ASN A 40 -20.01 -1.26 0.91
C ASN A 40 -18.57 -1.80 0.76
N LEU A 41 -17.80 -1.25 -0.17
CA LEU A 41 -16.38 -1.54 -0.34
C LEU A 41 -15.63 -1.28 0.97
N GLU A 42 -15.79 -0.09 1.55
CA GLU A 42 -15.11 0.30 2.80
C GLU A 42 -15.50 -0.55 4.01
N ARG A 43 -16.70 -1.14 4.00
CA ARG A 43 -17.14 -2.14 4.99
C ARG A 43 -16.68 -3.56 4.69
N GLY A 44 -16.06 -3.81 3.54
CA GLY A 44 -15.64 -5.14 3.09
C GLY A 44 -16.79 -6.04 2.61
N THR A 45 -17.97 -5.48 2.35
CA THR A 45 -19.14 -6.24 1.88
C THR A 45 -19.18 -6.38 0.36
N VAL A 46 -18.43 -5.54 -0.36
CA VAL A 46 -18.25 -5.61 -1.82
C VAL A 46 -16.75 -5.69 -2.13
N VAL A 47 -16.41 -6.47 -3.16
CA VAL A 47 -15.06 -6.54 -3.72
C VAL A 47 -15.01 -5.61 -4.93
N PRO A 48 -14.03 -4.70 -5.02
CA PRO A 48 -13.88 -3.87 -6.20
C PRO A 48 -13.40 -4.74 -7.36
N ASP A 49 -13.88 -4.46 -8.56
CA ASP A 49 -13.32 -5.07 -9.76
C ASP A 49 -11.97 -4.43 -10.14
N LEU A 50 -11.31 -4.99 -11.15
CA LEU A 50 -10.02 -4.49 -11.60
C LEU A 50 -10.10 -3.03 -12.09
N VAL A 51 -11.22 -2.63 -12.68
CA VAL A 51 -11.42 -1.26 -13.19
C VAL A 51 -11.48 -0.28 -12.04
N MET A 52 -12.24 -0.58 -10.98
CA MET A 52 -12.31 0.24 -9.79
C MET A 52 -10.95 0.31 -9.07
N ILE A 53 -10.24 -0.80 -8.94
CA ILE A 53 -8.87 -0.82 -8.37
C ILE A 53 -7.94 0.10 -9.16
N TYR A 54 -7.99 0.02 -10.49
CA TYR A 54 -7.18 0.88 -11.36
C TYR A 54 -7.54 2.37 -11.19
N LYS A 55 -8.83 2.73 -11.15
CA LYS A 55 -9.25 4.12 -10.94
C LYS A 55 -8.81 4.67 -9.58
N ILE A 56 -8.96 3.90 -8.51
CA ILE A 56 -8.49 4.26 -7.16
C ILE A 56 -6.96 4.46 -7.16
N SER A 57 -6.24 3.55 -7.83
CA SER A 57 -4.79 3.65 -8.02
C SER A 57 -4.36 4.95 -8.68
N GLN A 58 -5.04 5.36 -9.76
CA GLN A 58 -4.74 6.60 -10.47
C GLN A 58 -5.08 7.84 -9.66
N GLU A 59 -6.23 7.85 -8.98
CA GLU A 59 -6.68 8.98 -8.16
C GLU A 59 -5.69 9.30 -7.04
N PHE A 60 -5.19 8.27 -6.36
CA PHE A 60 -4.31 8.44 -5.21
C PHE A 60 -2.82 8.28 -5.54
N ASN A 61 -2.48 8.12 -6.82
CA ASN A 61 -1.12 7.88 -7.31
C ASN A 61 -0.40 6.75 -6.54
N ILE A 62 -1.12 5.65 -6.28
CA ILE A 62 -0.59 4.44 -5.65
C ILE A 62 -0.55 3.30 -6.64
N SER A 63 0.44 2.42 -6.49
CA SER A 63 0.49 1.19 -7.28
C SER A 63 -0.62 0.22 -6.87
N ILE A 64 -1.08 -0.60 -7.81
CA ILE A 64 -2.04 -1.67 -7.52
C ILE A 64 -1.45 -2.65 -6.49
N ASP A 65 -0.15 -2.95 -6.62
CA ASP A 65 0.58 -3.73 -5.64
C ASP A 65 0.45 -3.11 -4.25
N GLU A 66 0.75 -1.83 -4.06
CA GLU A 66 0.62 -1.14 -2.76
C GLU A 66 -0.82 -1.12 -2.21
N MET A 67 -1.81 -1.08 -3.10
CA MET A 67 -3.23 -1.13 -2.74
C MET A 67 -3.65 -2.51 -2.22
N LEU A 68 -3.09 -3.57 -2.81
CA LEU A 68 -3.40 -4.97 -2.51
C LEU A 68 -2.40 -5.62 -1.54
N ASP A 69 -1.26 -4.98 -1.29
CA ASP A 69 -0.18 -5.51 -0.48
C ASP A 69 -0.69 -5.65 0.95
N ASN A 70 -0.96 -6.87 1.37
CA ASN A 70 -1.53 -7.22 2.67
C ASN A 70 -0.48 -7.10 3.80
N LYS A 71 0.54 -6.28 3.62
CA LYS A 71 1.62 -6.04 4.59
C LYS A 71 1.17 -5.34 5.88
N ILE A 72 -0.12 -4.98 6.07
CA ILE A 72 -0.63 -4.67 7.43
C ILE A 72 -0.67 -5.94 8.31
N ALA A 73 -0.42 -7.13 7.75
CA ALA A 73 -0.09 -8.32 8.54
C ALA A 73 1.28 -8.22 9.25
N ASP A 74 2.15 -7.27 8.90
CA ASP A 74 3.33 -6.95 9.71
C ASP A 74 3.06 -5.66 10.47
N ASN A 75 2.73 -5.78 11.76
CA ASN A 75 2.81 -4.69 12.74
C ASN A 75 4.25 -4.15 12.80
N LYS A 76 4.67 -3.38 11.79
CA LYS A 76 5.92 -2.64 11.83
C LYS A 76 5.72 -1.49 12.81
N SER A 77 6.49 -1.47 13.89
CA SER A 77 6.50 -0.33 14.81
C SER A 77 6.80 0.95 14.04
N LEU A 78 6.28 2.10 14.50
CA LEU A 78 6.62 3.41 13.94
C LEU A 78 8.15 3.59 13.84
N SER A 79 8.88 3.11 14.85
CA SER A 79 10.35 3.09 14.86
C SER A 79 10.99 2.25 13.75
N ARG A 80 10.33 1.19 13.27
CA ARG A 80 10.78 0.41 12.11
C ARG A 80 10.56 1.19 10.82
N LEU A 81 9.39 1.82 10.68
CA LEU A 81 9.06 2.65 9.50
C LEU A 81 10.01 3.85 9.37
N GLU A 82 10.33 4.51 10.47
CA GLU A 82 11.31 5.60 10.49
C GLU A 82 12.70 5.15 10.02
N LYS A 83 13.16 3.99 10.48
CA LYS A 83 14.45 3.40 10.05
C LYS A 83 14.44 3.03 8.58
N GLU A 84 13.36 2.42 8.08
CA GLU A 84 13.22 2.07 6.67
C GLU A 84 13.27 3.33 5.78
N ASN A 85 12.53 4.39 6.14
CA ASN A 85 12.56 5.66 5.42
C ASN A 85 13.95 6.32 5.42
N GLN A 86 14.65 6.32 6.55
CA GLN A 86 16.01 6.85 6.63
C GLN A 86 17.00 6.09 5.75
N ILE A 87 16.84 4.76 5.62
CA ILE A 87 17.69 3.94 4.75
C ILE A 87 17.39 4.27 3.28
N ILE A 88 16.12 4.34 2.89
CA ILE A 88 15.69 4.69 1.54
C ILE A 88 16.25 6.07 1.12
N GLU A 89 16.16 7.07 2.00
CA GLU A 89 16.68 8.42 1.71
C GLU A 89 18.20 8.48 1.56
N LYS A 90 18.94 7.57 2.19
CA LYS A 90 20.39 7.43 1.98
C LYS A 90 20.70 6.74 0.66
N ILE A 91 19.96 5.68 0.33
CA ILE A 91 20.09 4.94 -0.93
C ILE A 91 19.83 5.84 -2.14
N ARG A 92 18.88 6.78 -2.05
CA ARG A 92 18.59 7.74 -3.14
C ARG A 92 19.74 8.72 -3.45
N LYS A 93 20.76 8.81 -2.59
CA LYS A 93 21.84 9.80 -2.68
C LYS A 93 23.19 9.20 -3.09
N ILE A 94 23.26 7.88 -3.26
CA ILE A 94 24.50 7.18 -3.64
C ILE A 94 24.49 6.84 -5.13
N ASP A 95 25.67 6.60 -5.69
CA ASP A 95 25.82 6.12 -7.07
C ASP A 95 25.61 4.60 -7.19
N ASP A 96 25.45 4.13 -8.43
CA ASP A 96 25.13 2.74 -8.74
C ASP A 96 26.22 1.77 -8.28
N ASN A 97 27.51 2.15 -8.33
CA ASN A 97 28.61 1.27 -7.91
C ASN A 97 28.54 1.00 -6.40
N LEU A 98 28.24 2.04 -5.61
CA LEU A 98 28.06 1.89 -4.17
C LEU A 98 26.77 1.14 -3.83
N LEU A 99 25.70 1.34 -4.60
CA LEU A 99 24.44 0.62 -4.43
C LEU A 99 24.64 -0.89 -4.66
N ASP A 100 25.32 -1.28 -5.74
CA ASP A 100 25.62 -2.67 -6.06
C ASP A 100 26.43 -3.34 -4.95
N TYR A 101 27.44 -2.64 -4.42
CA TYR A 101 28.22 -3.13 -3.29
C TYR A 101 27.34 -3.35 -2.05
N ILE A 102 26.45 -2.41 -1.72
CA ILE A 102 25.55 -2.52 -0.56
C ILE A 102 24.58 -3.69 -0.73
N ASP A 103 24.02 -3.90 -1.92
CA ASP A 103 23.13 -5.02 -2.20
C ASP A 103 23.83 -6.37 -1.98
N GLU A 104 25.06 -6.51 -2.47
CA GLU A 104 25.86 -7.72 -2.25
C GLU A 104 26.10 -7.98 -0.76
N GLN A 105 26.48 -6.95 0.01
CA GLN A 105 26.69 -7.08 1.45
C GLN A 105 25.40 -7.47 2.18
N LEU A 106 24.28 -6.84 1.85
CA LEU A 106 22.98 -7.17 2.43
C LEU A 106 22.59 -8.62 2.13
N ARG A 107 22.80 -9.07 0.90
CA ARG A 107 22.55 -10.46 0.48
C ARG A 107 23.36 -11.46 1.30
N LEU A 108 24.65 -11.17 1.51
CA LEU A 108 25.54 -12.00 2.33
C LEU A 108 25.08 -12.05 3.79
N LEU A 109 24.71 -10.90 4.36
CA LEU A 109 24.22 -10.80 5.74
C LEU A 109 22.91 -11.58 5.91
N LEU A 110 21.93 -11.42 5.02
CA LEU A 110 20.66 -12.14 5.08
C LEU A 110 20.85 -13.66 5.01
N LYS A 111 21.81 -14.12 4.19
CA LYS A 111 22.18 -15.54 4.13
C LYS A 111 22.80 -16.06 5.43
N HIS A 112 23.52 -15.21 6.17
CA HIS A 112 24.16 -15.58 7.43
C HIS A 112 23.19 -15.60 8.62
N PHE A 113 22.23 -14.66 8.66
CA PHE A 113 21.28 -14.49 9.77
C PHE A 113 19.99 -15.30 9.64
N HIS A 114 19.71 -15.94 8.50
CA HIS A 114 18.58 -16.86 8.31
C HIS A 114 18.96 -18.34 8.47
N ARG A 115 19.73 -18.68 9.52
CA ARG A 115 19.83 -20.04 10.07
C ARG A 115 18.94 -20.20 11.29
#